data_AF-A0A101PBV5-F1
#
_entry.id   AF-A0A101PBV5-F1
#
_cell.length_a   1.000
_cell.length_b   1.000
_cell.length_c   1.000
_cell.angle_alpha   90.00
_cell.angle_beta   90.00
_cell.angle_gamma   90.00
#
_symmetry.space_group_name_H-M   'P 1'
#
loop_
_entity.id
_entity.type
_entity.pdbx_description
1 polymer ?
#
loop_
_entity_poly.entity_id
_entity_poly.type
_entity_poly.pdbx_seq_one_letter_code
_entity_poly.pdbx_strand_id
1 'polypeptide(L)'
;MNHTEKALKNGWGWVLGVSGQECRVYSQPAHAPIEDPKELLEEAAKLLGVADPALVPARIRRLKADQKRALKSAALAWETVHSLTDAQRGERPAR
;
A
#
# COMPACT_ATOMS: atom_id res chain seq x y z
N MET A 1 19.97 1.71 -26.00
CA MET A 1 19.14 0.77 -25.24
C MET A 1 18.66 1.49 -24.00
N ASN A 2 17.36 1.69 -23.85
CA ASN A 2 16.82 2.36 -22.67
C ASN A 2 16.85 1.39 -21.46
N HIS A 3 16.74 1.92 -20.24
CA HIS A 3 16.80 1.12 -19.02
C HIS A 3 15.69 0.05 -18.93
N THR A 4 14.52 0.34 -19.50
CA THR A 4 13.36 -0.55 -19.57
C THR A 4 13.63 -1.78 -20.45
N GLU A 5 14.26 -1.62 -21.61
CA GLU A 5 14.64 -2.70 -22.52
C GLU A 5 15.65 -3.65 -21.88
N LYS A 6 16.61 -3.10 -21.13
CA LYS A 6 17.62 -3.88 -20.41
C LYS A 6 17.01 -4.70 -19.28
N ALA A 7 16.05 -4.13 -18.55
CA ALA A 7 15.34 -4.83 -17.48
C ALA A 7 14.45 -5.97 -18.01
N LEU A 8 13.75 -5.76 -19.13
CA LEU A 8 12.96 -6.80 -19.79
C LEU A 8 13.83 -7.98 -20.24
N LYS A 9 14.96 -7.70 -20.90
CA LYS A 9 15.90 -8.74 -21.38
C LYS A 9 16.51 -9.56 -20.25
N ASN A 10 16.67 -8.97 -19.06
CA ASN A 10 17.21 -9.64 -17.89
C ASN A 10 16.14 -10.45 -17.10
N GLY A 11 14.87 -10.45 -17.54
CA GLY A 11 13.79 -11.16 -16.85
C GLY A 11 13.16 -10.38 -15.69
N TRP A 12 13.40 -9.07 -15.57
CA TRP A 12 12.88 -8.21 -14.50
C TRP A 12 11.53 -7.59 -14.89
N GLY A 13 10.84 -8.17 -15.87
CA GLY A 13 9.55 -7.69 -16.38
C GLY A 13 8.45 -7.62 -15.30
N TRP A 14 8.59 -8.39 -14.22
CA TRP A 14 7.70 -8.34 -13.05
C TRP A 14 7.84 -7.05 -12.24
N VAL A 15 9.05 -6.49 -12.12
CA VAL A 15 9.30 -5.20 -11.43
C VAL A 15 8.65 -4.05 -12.20
N LEU A 16 8.56 -4.19 -13.51
CA LEU A 16 7.98 -3.19 -14.42
C LEU A 16 6.48 -3.41 -14.66
N GLY A 17 5.86 -4.44 -14.09
CA GLY A 17 4.45 -4.77 -14.29
C GLY A 17 4.08 -5.21 -15.72
N VAL A 18 5.07 -5.57 -16.55
CA VAL A 18 4.88 -5.86 -17.98
C VAL A 18 4.63 -7.35 -18.25
N SER A 19 4.96 -8.24 -17.31
CA SER A 19 4.98 -9.68 -17.57
C SER A 19 3.61 -10.37 -17.60
N GLY A 20 2.48 -9.66 -17.43
CA GLY A 20 1.14 -10.27 -17.37
C GLY A 20 0.96 -11.29 -16.24
N GLN A 21 2.00 -11.55 -15.45
CA GLN A 21 1.91 -12.18 -14.15
C GLN A 21 1.44 -11.09 -13.22
N GLU A 22 0.11 -11.05 -13.05
CA GLU A 22 -0.55 -10.34 -11.96
C GLU A 22 0.35 -10.40 -10.73
N CYS A 23 0.60 -9.24 -10.12
CA CYS A 23 1.17 -9.16 -8.78
C CYS A 23 0.29 -10.02 -7.87
N ARG A 24 0.60 -11.31 -7.76
CA ARG A 24 -0.04 -12.23 -6.84
C ARG A 24 0.39 -11.73 -5.47
N VAL A 25 -0.42 -10.83 -4.93
CA VAL A 25 -0.45 -10.53 -3.51
C VAL A 25 -0.79 -11.86 -2.88
N TYR A 26 0.23 -12.56 -2.37
CA TYR A 26 0.03 -13.71 -1.52
C TYR A 26 -0.69 -13.19 -0.26
N SER A 27 -2.02 -13.15 -0.30
CA SER A 27 -2.84 -13.12 0.90
C SER A 27 -2.44 -14.36 1.70
N GLN A 28 -1.77 -14.15 2.83
CA GLN A 28 -1.36 -15.21 3.74
C GLN A 28 -2.52 -16.19 4.00
N PRO A 29 -2.24 -17.48 4.25
CA PRO A 29 -3.27 -18.47 4.49
C PRO A 29 -4.17 -18.00 5.64
N ALA A 30 -5.48 -18.00 5.38
CA ALA A 30 -6.50 -17.71 6.37
C ALA A 30 -6.23 -18.56 7.60
N HIS A 31 -5.76 -17.93 8.68
CA HIS A 31 -5.62 -18.60 9.96
C HIS A 31 -6.99 -19.17 10.33
N ALA A 32 -7.01 -20.40 10.87
CA ALA A 32 -8.23 -20.97 11.41
C ALA A 32 -8.85 -19.97 12.39
N PRO A 33 -10.18 -19.77 12.38
CA PRO A 33 -10.82 -18.80 13.26
C PRO A 33 -10.46 -19.14 14.70
N ILE A 34 -9.83 -18.18 15.39
CA ILE A 34 -9.53 -18.31 16.82
C ILE A 34 -10.85 -18.16 17.58
N GLU A 35 -11.26 -19.21 18.29
CA GLU A 35 -12.52 -19.23 19.02
C GLU A 35 -12.40 -18.63 20.43
N ASP A 36 -11.21 -18.66 21.04
CA ASP A 36 -10.96 -18.08 22.36
C ASP A 36 -10.70 -16.55 22.26
N PRO A 37 -11.54 -15.70 22.90
CA PRO A 37 -11.33 -14.26 22.95
C PRO A 37 -9.96 -13.84 23.51
N LYS A 38 -9.38 -14.62 24.43
CA LYS A 38 -8.08 -14.31 25.03
C LYS A 38 -6.94 -14.55 24.04
N GLU A 39 -6.93 -15.70 23.38
CA GLU A 39 -5.97 -16.02 22.33
C GLU A 39 -6.04 -15.01 21.17
N LEU A 40 -7.25 -14.59 20.81
CA LEU A 40 -7.45 -13.58 19.77
C LEU A 40 -6.87 -12.21 20.17
N LEU A 41 -7.01 -11.82 21.44
CA LEU A 41 -6.43 -10.58 21.97
C LEU A 41 -4.89 -10.65 22.02
N GLU A 42 -4.33 -11.79 22.44
CA GLU A 42 -2.89 -12.02 22.47
C GLU A 42 -2.28 -12.01 21.07
N GLU A 43 -2.95 -12.64 20.10
CA GLU A 43 -2.53 -12.62 18.70
C GLU A 43 -2.60 -11.21 18.11
N ALA A 44 -3.67 -10.46 18.41
CA ALA A 44 -3.78 -9.06 18.02
C ALA A 44 -2.65 -8.20 18.65
N ALA A 45 -2.27 -8.46 19.90
CA ALA A 45 -1.16 -7.78 20.56
C ALA A 45 0.17 -8.05 19.86
N LYS A 46 0.45 -9.31 19.49
CA LYS A 46 1.64 -9.71 18.72
C LYS A 46 1.69 -9.01 17.36
N LEU A 47 0.60 -9.08 16.59
CA LEU A 47 0.49 -8.46 15.26
C LEU A 47 0.71 -6.94 15.31
N LEU A 48 0.28 -6.30 16.39
CA LEU A 48 0.42 -4.86 16.59
C LEU A 48 1.75 -4.47 17.25
N GLY A 49 2.58 -5.43 17.62
CA GLY A 49 3.86 -5.23 18.31
C GLY A 49 3.70 -4.60 19.70
N VAL A 50 2.65 -4.96 20.44
CA VAL A 50 2.33 -4.39 21.75
C VAL A 50 2.50 -5.44 22.83
N ALA A 51 3.24 -5.11 23.89
CA ALA A 51 3.52 -6.03 24.99
C ALA A 51 2.31 -6.24 25.93
N ASP A 52 1.46 -5.21 26.08
CA ASP A 52 0.25 -5.26 26.90
C ASP A 52 -1.00 -5.38 26.01
N PRO A 53 -1.73 -6.51 26.08
CA PRO A 53 -2.97 -6.71 25.33
C PRO A 53 -4.05 -5.66 25.60
N ALA A 54 -4.04 -5.00 26.78
CA ALA A 54 -5.00 -3.95 27.10
C ALA A 54 -4.82 -2.69 26.22
N LEU A 55 -3.66 -2.52 25.60
CA LEU A 55 -3.35 -1.39 24.71
C LEU A 55 -3.76 -1.64 23.25
N VAL A 56 -4.16 -2.86 22.89
CA VAL A 56 -4.59 -3.24 21.54
C VAL A 56 -5.68 -2.31 20.99
N PRO A 57 -6.78 -1.99 21.72
CA PRO A 57 -7.82 -1.11 21.19
C PRO A 57 -7.32 0.31 20.87
N ALA A 58 -6.45 0.86 21.72
CA ALA A 58 -5.87 2.19 21.50
C ALA A 58 -4.94 2.19 20.27
N ARG A 59 -4.14 1.13 20.10
CA ARG A 59 -3.25 0.97 18.95
C ARG A 59 -4.02 0.84 17.64
N ILE A 60 -5.12 0.08 17.62
CA ILE A 60 -6.01 -0.04 16.46
C ILE A 60 -6.62 1.31 16.08
N ARG A 61 -7.13 2.08 17.06
CA ARG A 61 -7.69 3.42 16.80
C ARG A 61 -6.66 4.35 16.18
N ARG A 62 -5.42 4.34 16.68
CA ARG A 62 -4.33 5.14 16.13
C ARG A 62 -3.98 4.73 14.69
N LEU A 63 -3.85 3.44 14.41
CA LEU A 63 -3.60 2.94 13.06
C LEU A 63 -4.69 3.35 12.06
N LYS A 64 -5.97 3.31 12.46
CA LYS A 64 -7.08 3.80 11.61
C LYS A 64 -6.98 5.30 11.34
N ALA A 65 -6.59 6.09 12.35
CA ALA A 65 -6.38 7.52 12.16
C ALA A 65 -5.20 7.82 11.22
N ASP A 66 -4.09 7.11 11.39
CA ASP A 66 -2.89 7.22 10.55
C ASP A 66 -3.19 6.81 9.10
N GLN A 67 -3.92 5.71 8.89
CA GLN A 67 -4.40 5.28 7.58
C GLN A 67 -5.26 6.36 6.91
N LYS A 68 -6.23 6.94 7.65
CA LYS A 68 -7.08 8.01 7.13
C LYS A 68 -6.25 9.23 6.71
N ARG A 69 -5.21 9.56 7.47
CA ARG A 69 -4.30 10.66 7.16
C ARG A 69 -3.47 10.36 5.91
N ALA A 70 -2.88 9.18 5.82
CA ALA A 70 -2.10 8.75 4.67
C ALA A 70 -2.91 8.76 3.37
N LEU A 71 -4.15 8.26 3.41
CA LEU A 71 -5.05 8.29 2.25
C LEU A 71 -5.39 9.72 1.82
N LYS A 72 -5.65 10.63 2.77
CA LYS A 72 -5.87 12.05 2.46
C LYS A 72 -4.65 12.70 1.83
N SER A 73 -3.46 12.44 2.36
CA SER A 73 -2.21 12.96 1.80
C SER A 73 -1.96 12.41 0.39
N ALA A 74 -2.23 11.13 0.15
CA ALA A 74 -2.12 10.52 -1.18
C ALA A 74 -3.11 11.14 -2.18
N ALA A 75 -4.35 11.38 -1.77
CA ALA A 75 -5.36 12.05 -2.61
C ALA A 75 -4.93 13.48 -2.97
N LEU A 76 -4.42 14.25 -2.00
CA LEU A 76 -3.91 15.60 -2.25
C LEU A 76 -2.71 15.61 -3.20
N ALA A 77 -1.76 14.69 -2.99
CA ALA A 77 -0.60 14.56 -3.86
C ALA A 77 -1.03 14.21 -5.30
N TRP A 78 -1.99 13.29 -5.45
CA TRP A 78 -2.55 12.93 -6.74
C TRP A 78 -3.19 14.13 -7.44
N GLU A 79 -4.07 14.87 -6.76
CA GLU A 79 -4.72 16.07 -7.29
C GLU A 79 -3.71 17.16 -7.68
N THR A 80 -2.68 17.36 -6.85
CA THR A 80 -1.61 18.33 -7.12
C THR A 80 -0.82 17.94 -8.37
N VAL A 81 -0.45 16.66 -8.52
CA VAL A 81 0.27 16.19 -9.72
C VAL A 81 -0.60 16.33 -10.97
N HIS A 82 -1.90 16.03 -10.89
CA HIS A 82 -2.81 16.12 -12.05
C HIS A 82 -3.04 17.57 -12.46
N SER A 83 -3.32 18.47 -11.50
CA SER A 83 -3.48 19.89 -11.79
C SER A 83 -2.22 20.52 -12.41
N LEU A 84 -1.04 20.16 -11.93
CA LEU A 84 0.24 20.59 -12.54
C LEU A 84 0.41 20.03 -13.96
N THR A 85 0.04 18.77 -14.18
CA THR A 85 0.12 18.13 -15.50
C THR A 85 -0.86 18.77 -16.50
N ASP A 86 -2.06 19.12 -16.05
CA ASP A 86 -3.09 19.75 -16.87
C ASP A 86 -2.74 21.20 -17.22
N ALA A 87 -2.18 21.96 -16.26
CA ALA A 87 -1.65 23.30 -16.51
C ALA A 87 -0.53 23.28 -17.57
N GLN A 88 0.40 22.33 -17.46
CA GLN A 88 1.48 22.15 -18.45
C GLN A 88 0.98 21.72 -19.84
N ARG A 89 -0.17 21.04 -19.93
CA ARG A 89 -0.80 20.68 -21.22
C ARG A 89 -1.52 21.87 -21.85
N GLY A 90 -2.15 22.72 -21.06
CA GLY A 90 -2.80 23.96 -21.52
C GLY A 90 -1.80 25.02 -22.02
N GLU A 91 -0.59 25.04 -21.49
CA GLU A 91 0.47 25.97 -21.89
C GLU A 91 1.29 25.54 -23.12
N ARG A 92 1.07 24.35 -23.68
CA ARG A 92 1.72 23.98 -24.96
C ARG A 92 1.07 24.76 -26.10
N PRO A 93 1.77 25.70 -26.78
CA PRO A 93 1.22 26.30 -27.98
C PRO A 93 1.09 25.20 -29.03
N ALA A 94 -0.11 25.09 -29.61
CA ALA A 94 -0.36 24.26 -30.78
C ALA A 94 0.64 24.70 -31.87
N ARG A 95 1.60 23.82 -32.19
CA ARG A 95 2.43 23.94 -33.37
C ARG A 95 1.72 23.37 -34.57
#